data_AF-A0A926BZF5-F1
#
_entry.id   AF-A0A926BZF5-F1
#
_cell.length_a   1.000
_cell.length_b   1.000
_cell.length_c   1.000
_cell.angle_alpha   90.00
_cell.angle_beta   90.00
_cell.angle_gamma   90.00
#
_symmetry.space_group_name_H-M   'P 1'
#
loop_
_entity.id
_entity.type
_entity.pdbx_description
1 polymer ?
#
loop_
_entity_poly.entity_id
_entity_poly.type
_entity_poly.pdbx_seq_one_letter_code
_entity_poly.pdbx_strand_id
1 'polypeptide(L)'
;MIRVCLFLLISVPMSRAQVTPRDILTTRFSAQAVQDALIPRADWRPYPNTPDAWRQALSDSLRQQLIQRGELAATKDFPGLPATLMLEYVRTTDRDRYQQASYAKRDQLLDLALAESIEGKGRFTDAILNGVWSICEESFWGVPAHLSAQRAGSGLPDVDDRIVDLFAAETAAALALTDYLVGAQLARLSPLVRPRIYRETNERIFKPIQQSDRYSYLKRGAKVNNWNPWIMTNWLTATLLLEPDAARRSQMTHAAMQGLDIYLNGLGPEGGCDEGPSYWFAAGGCVFDALELLHSATRGKVDVYANPLIRNMASYVYKMHIDQNFFVNFADADPTLRSDGLMLYRFGRQIGNDTLARFGQWAYQRYGFLLNISDSPRSAGFHHRQRQIQNLLTIGQIPAYTTPFQEVQNAWFSDVQVMTARSDRGLYVATHAGHNGESHNHNDVGDFILY
;
A
#
# COMPACT_ATOMS: atom_id res chain seq x y z
N MET A 1 -15.70 42.87 46.41
CA MET A 1 -14.89 42.04 45.50
C MET A 1 -15.73 40.89 45.00
N ILE A 2 -16.27 40.97 43.79
CA ILE A 2 -16.91 39.84 43.10
C ILE A 2 -16.33 39.86 41.69
N ARG A 3 -15.40 38.96 41.39
CA ARG A 3 -14.89 38.75 40.03
C ARG A 3 -15.85 37.80 39.34
N VAL A 4 -16.61 38.34 38.38
CA VAL A 4 -17.44 37.56 37.46
C VAL A 4 -16.50 36.90 36.45
N CYS A 5 -16.31 35.59 36.57
CA CYS A 5 -15.66 34.79 35.53
C CYS A 5 -16.66 34.61 34.38
N LEU A 6 -16.39 35.28 33.26
CA LEU A 6 -17.11 35.09 32.01
C LEU A 6 -16.69 33.74 31.43
N PHE A 7 -17.53 32.71 31.57
CA PHE A 7 -17.38 31.46 30.82
C PHE A 7 -17.75 31.73 29.36
N LEU A 8 -16.74 31.88 28.50
CA LEU A 8 -16.91 31.81 27.05
C LEU A 8 -17.28 30.36 26.70
N LEU A 9 -18.57 30.12 26.46
CA LEU A 9 -19.05 28.93 25.76
C LEU A 9 -18.55 29.00 24.32
N ILE A 10 -17.34 28.48 24.09
CA ILE A 10 -16.86 28.19 22.74
C ILE A 10 -17.69 26.99 22.27
N SER A 11 -18.68 27.26 21.43
CA SER A 11 -19.36 26.21 20.69
C SER A 11 -18.33 25.57 19.75
N VAL A 12 -17.76 24.44 20.16
CA VAL A 12 -16.94 23.61 19.27
C VAL A 12 -17.93 22.98 18.29
N PRO A 13 -17.90 23.33 16.99
CA PRO A 13 -18.66 22.57 16.03
C PRO A 13 -18.16 21.12 16.10
N MET A 14 -19.05 20.18 16.37
CA MET A 14 -18.78 18.76 16.09
C MET A 14 -18.55 18.66 14.58
N SER A 15 -17.30 18.81 14.15
CA SER A 15 -16.89 18.54 12.79
C SER A 15 -17.00 17.05 12.55
N ARG A 16 -18.18 16.59 12.12
CA ARG A 16 -18.21 15.39 11.30
C ARG A 16 -17.37 15.70 10.08
N ALA A 17 -16.27 14.98 9.87
CA ALA A 17 -15.48 15.10 8.65
C ALA A 17 -16.42 14.99 7.44
N GLN A 18 -16.70 16.13 6.81
CA GLN A 18 -17.64 16.22 5.72
C GLN A 18 -16.97 15.62 4.48
N VAL A 19 -17.53 14.52 3.97
CA VAL A 19 -17.11 13.95 2.68
C VAL A 19 -17.32 15.03 1.62
N THR A 20 -16.22 15.52 1.07
CA THR A 20 -16.22 16.58 0.06
C THR A 20 -15.98 15.93 -1.30
N PRO A 21 -16.94 15.98 -2.24
CA PRO A 21 -16.81 15.33 -3.56
C PRO A 21 -15.86 16.16 -4.45
N ARG A 22 -14.55 16.01 -4.22
CA ARG A 22 -13.50 16.68 -4.99
C ARG A 22 -13.23 15.97 -6.31
N ASP A 23 -13.32 14.63 -6.31
CA ASP A 23 -13.12 13.76 -7.47
C ASP A 23 -11.89 14.17 -8.30
N ILE A 24 -10.75 14.29 -7.60
CA ILE A 24 -9.49 14.89 -8.07
C ILE A 24 -9.00 14.22 -9.37
N LEU A 25 -9.14 12.90 -9.48
CA LEU A 25 -8.71 12.14 -10.64
C LEU A 25 -9.76 12.21 -11.75
N THR A 26 -10.99 11.80 -11.47
CA THR A 26 -11.99 11.54 -12.51
C THR A 26 -12.69 12.78 -13.06
N THR A 27 -12.65 13.91 -12.33
CA THR A 27 -13.04 15.22 -12.88
C THR A 27 -12.02 15.73 -13.91
N ARG A 28 -10.74 15.41 -13.71
CA ARG A 28 -9.64 15.88 -14.59
C ARG A 28 -9.39 14.94 -15.77
N PHE A 29 -9.60 13.65 -15.59
CA PHE A 29 -9.29 12.62 -16.57
C PHE A 29 -10.51 11.73 -16.81
N SER A 30 -11.20 11.95 -17.93
CA SER A 30 -12.32 11.11 -18.36
C SER A 30 -11.86 9.70 -18.74
N ALA A 31 -12.79 8.75 -18.77
CA ALA A 31 -12.51 7.38 -19.22
C ALA A 31 -11.87 7.33 -20.62
N GLN A 32 -12.32 8.19 -21.54
CA GLN A 32 -11.72 8.31 -22.88
C GLN A 32 -10.29 8.88 -22.81
N ALA A 33 -10.07 9.92 -22.00
CA ALA A 33 -8.74 10.50 -21.83
C ALA A 33 -7.75 9.49 -21.24
N VAL A 34 -8.20 8.65 -20.29
CA VAL A 34 -7.40 7.54 -19.75
C VAL A 34 -7.11 6.52 -20.85
N GLN A 35 -8.11 6.12 -21.64
CA GLN A 35 -7.94 5.17 -22.75
C GLN A 35 -6.91 5.65 -23.78
N ASP A 36 -6.97 6.92 -24.19
CA ASP A 36 -6.07 7.52 -25.17
C ASP A 36 -4.65 7.75 -24.61
N ALA A 37 -4.53 7.88 -23.28
CA ALA A 37 -3.27 8.09 -22.60
C ALA A 37 -2.52 6.79 -22.29
N LEU A 38 -3.27 5.70 -22.08
CA LEU A 38 -2.73 4.46 -21.55
C LEU A 38 -1.78 3.78 -22.56
N ILE A 39 -0.55 3.53 -22.13
CA ILE A 39 0.43 2.79 -22.92
C ILE A 39 -0.10 1.37 -23.13
N PRO A 40 -0.03 0.81 -24.35
CA PRO A 40 -0.39 -0.59 -24.60
C PRO A 40 0.32 -1.52 -23.62
N ARG A 41 -0.39 -2.55 -23.12
CA ARG A 41 0.16 -3.51 -22.15
C ARG A 41 1.48 -4.11 -22.63
N ALA A 42 1.58 -4.43 -23.92
CA ALA A 42 2.76 -5.00 -24.53
C ALA A 42 3.96 -4.04 -24.55
N ASP A 43 3.77 -2.73 -24.37
CA ASP A 43 4.82 -1.71 -24.44
C ASP A 43 5.14 -1.08 -23.08
N TRP A 44 4.22 -1.17 -22.12
CA TRP A 44 4.46 -0.66 -20.78
C TRP A 44 5.43 -1.57 -20.03
N ARG A 45 6.59 -1.00 -19.64
CA ARG A 45 7.66 -1.69 -18.90
C ARG A 45 8.03 -0.88 -17.66
N PRO A 46 7.23 -0.96 -16.58
CA PRO A 46 7.46 -0.14 -15.39
C PRO A 46 8.72 -0.52 -14.59
N TYR A 47 9.23 -1.74 -14.78
CA TYR A 47 10.40 -2.28 -14.07
C TYR A 47 11.35 -3.00 -15.02
N PRO A 48 12.65 -3.11 -14.71
CA PRO A 48 13.55 -4.02 -15.41
C PRO A 48 12.98 -5.44 -15.41
N ASN A 49 13.06 -6.14 -16.54
CA ASN A 49 12.62 -7.53 -16.67
C ASN A 49 13.59 -8.39 -17.50
N THR A 50 14.81 -7.90 -17.71
CA THR A 50 15.91 -8.64 -18.33
C THR A 50 17.17 -8.49 -17.47
N PRO A 51 18.08 -9.47 -17.48
CA PRO A 51 19.34 -9.37 -16.74
C PRO A 51 20.11 -8.10 -17.06
N ASP A 52 20.11 -7.66 -18.31
CA ASP A 52 20.81 -6.45 -18.78
C ASP A 52 20.21 -5.18 -18.19
N ALA A 53 18.87 -5.07 -18.18
CA ALA A 53 18.18 -3.95 -17.57
C ALA A 53 18.42 -3.92 -16.04
N TRP A 54 18.46 -5.09 -15.39
CA TRP A 54 18.80 -5.17 -13.96
C TRP A 54 20.24 -4.77 -13.67
N ARG A 55 21.20 -5.12 -14.53
CA ARG A 55 22.60 -4.69 -14.39
C ARG A 55 22.76 -3.17 -14.50
N GLN A 56 21.93 -2.52 -15.32
CA GLN A 56 21.93 -1.06 -15.43
C GLN A 56 21.24 -0.39 -14.24
N ALA A 57 20.20 -1.01 -13.68
CA ALA A 57 19.39 -0.43 -12.62
C ALA A 57 19.99 -0.56 -11.22
N LEU A 58 20.66 -1.68 -10.92
CA LEU A 58 21.11 -2.03 -9.57
C LEU A 58 22.62 -2.31 -9.53
N SER A 59 23.25 -2.05 -8.39
CA SER A 59 24.67 -2.39 -8.16
C SER A 59 24.89 -3.90 -8.12
N ASP A 60 26.13 -4.34 -8.40
CA ASP A 60 26.50 -5.76 -8.37
C ASP A 60 26.22 -6.40 -7.01
N SER A 61 26.55 -5.70 -5.92
CA SER A 61 26.32 -6.19 -4.56
C SER A 61 24.83 -6.40 -4.27
N LEU A 62 23.96 -5.47 -4.64
CA LEU A 62 22.51 -5.60 -4.42
C LEU A 62 21.91 -6.72 -5.26
N ARG A 63 22.34 -6.87 -6.52
CA ARG A 63 21.90 -7.99 -7.37
C ARG A 63 22.32 -9.34 -6.78
N GLN A 64 23.55 -9.47 -6.27
CA GLN A 64 24.00 -10.70 -5.61
C GLN A 64 23.19 -11.00 -4.35
N GLN A 65 22.85 -10.00 -3.53
CA GLN A 65 21.97 -10.19 -2.37
C GLN A 65 20.59 -10.71 -2.77
N LEU A 66 19.99 -10.15 -3.82
CA LEU A 66 18.68 -10.60 -4.32
C LEU A 66 18.75 -12.03 -4.88
N ILE A 67 19.84 -12.40 -5.55
CA ILE A 67 20.06 -13.78 -6.03
C ILE A 67 20.20 -14.75 -4.86
N GLN A 68 20.98 -14.40 -3.82
CA GLN A 68 21.13 -15.22 -2.60
C GLN A 68 19.81 -15.41 -1.86
N ARG A 69 18.92 -14.40 -1.89
CA ARG A 69 17.56 -14.55 -1.37
C ARG A 69 16.74 -15.54 -2.18
N GLY A 70 16.83 -15.47 -3.51
CA GLY A 70 16.24 -16.49 -4.39
C GLY A 70 16.75 -17.90 -4.08
N GLU A 71 18.04 -18.04 -3.81
CA GLU A 71 18.65 -19.31 -3.39
C GLU A 71 18.03 -19.84 -2.10
N LEU A 72 17.94 -19.00 -1.07
CA LEU A 72 17.31 -19.37 0.19
C LEU A 72 15.80 -19.64 0.04
N ALA A 73 15.11 -18.90 -0.83
CA ALA A 73 13.71 -19.11 -1.14
C ALA A 73 13.49 -20.44 -1.88
N ALA A 74 14.44 -20.85 -2.72
CA ALA A 74 14.36 -22.10 -3.48
C ALA A 74 14.53 -23.36 -2.62
N THR A 75 15.10 -23.24 -1.41
CA THR A 75 15.22 -24.38 -0.48
C THR A 75 13.95 -24.62 0.35
N LYS A 76 12.92 -23.79 0.22
CA LYS A 76 11.67 -23.87 0.98
C LYS A 76 10.56 -24.45 0.11
N ASP A 77 9.71 -25.28 0.70
CA ASP A 77 8.49 -25.75 0.04
C ASP A 77 7.40 -24.66 0.06
N PHE A 78 6.43 -24.77 -0.84
CA PHE A 78 5.19 -23.98 -0.80
C PHE A 78 4.09 -24.79 -0.08
N PRO A 79 3.92 -24.66 1.24
CA PRO A 79 2.98 -25.49 1.99
C PRO A 79 1.53 -25.22 1.56
N GLY A 80 0.71 -26.27 1.64
CA GLY A 80 -0.75 -26.10 1.65
C GLY A 80 -1.19 -25.29 2.87
N LEU A 81 -2.36 -24.66 2.78
CA LEU A 81 -2.99 -23.94 3.90
C LEU A 81 -4.16 -24.81 4.42
N PRO A 82 -3.97 -25.60 5.49
CA PRO A 82 -4.99 -26.55 5.93
C PRO A 82 -6.28 -25.85 6.37
N ALA A 83 -7.42 -26.49 6.14
CA ALA A 83 -8.73 -26.00 6.60
C ALA A 83 -8.74 -25.72 8.11
N THR A 84 -8.06 -26.54 8.91
CA THR A 84 -7.95 -26.36 10.37
C THR A 84 -7.22 -25.09 10.75
N LEU A 85 -6.19 -24.69 9.99
CA LEU A 85 -5.43 -23.45 10.21
C LEU A 85 -6.30 -22.22 9.94
N MET A 86 -7.18 -22.27 8.93
CA MET A 86 -8.15 -21.20 8.68
C MET A 86 -9.21 -21.13 9.78
N LEU A 87 -9.69 -22.28 10.26
CA LEU A 87 -10.68 -22.37 11.34
C LEU A 87 -10.14 -21.94 12.70
N GLU A 88 -8.83 -21.74 12.88
CA GLU A 88 -8.27 -21.21 14.13
C GLU A 88 -8.90 -19.86 14.47
N TYR A 89 -9.11 -18.97 13.50
CA TYR A 89 -9.72 -17.66 13.75
C TYR A 89 -11.11 -17.76 14.39
N VAL A 90 -11.98 -18.65 13.91
CA VAL A 90 -13.32 -18.79 14.53
C VAL A 90 -13.29 -19.55 15.86
N ARG A 91 -12.19 -20.26 16.16
CA ARG A 91 -12.00 -21.01 17.42
C ARG A 91 -11.36 -20.17 18.52
N THR A 92 -10.44 -19.28 18.17
CA THR A 92 -9.57 -18.57 19.12
C THR A 92 -9.39 -17.09 18.82
N THR A 93 -10.04 -16.56 17.78
CA THR A 93 -9.84 -15.20 17.23
C THR A 93 -8.42 -14.87 16.76
N ASP A 94 -7.52 -15.86 16.76
CA ASP A 94 -6.16 -15.76 16.26
C ASP A 94 -6.11 -16.03 14.75
N ARG A 95 -5.52 -15.10 13.99
CA ARG A 95 -5.32 -15.18 12.54
C ARG A 95 -3.85 -15.19 12.15
N ASP A 96 -2.93 -15.09 13.09
CA ASP A 96 -1.52 -14.82 12.85
C ASP A 96 -0.82 -15.99 12.17
N ARG A 97 -1.08 -17.21 12.61
CA ARG A 97 -0.47 -18.40 12.01
C ARG A 97 -0.89 -18.58 10.55
N TYR A 98 -2.17 -18.37 10.24
CA TYR A 98 -2.66 -18.44 8.86
C TYR A 98 -2.01 -17.36 7.99
N GLN A 99 -2.04 -16.10 8.44
CA GLN A 99 -1.56 -14.99 7.61
C GLN A 99 -0.05 -15.05 7.42
N GLN A 100 0.73 -15.45 8.43
CA GLN A 100 2.18 -15.67 8.29
C GLN A 100 2.48 -16.73 7.23
N ALA A 101 1.77 -17.86 7.25
CA ALA A 101 1.93 -18.91 6.26
C ALA A 101 1.54 -18.44 4.85
N SER A 102 0.43 -17.70 4.72
CA SER A 102 -0.03 -17.13 3.45
C SER A 102 0.97 -16.11 2.89
N TYR A 103 1.40 -15.14 3.70
CA TYR A 103 2.33 -14.09 3.30
C TYR A 103 3.69 -14.65 2.89
N ALA A 104 4.22 -15.60 3.67
CA ALA A 104 5.50 -16.24 3.37
C ALA A 104 5.55 -16.86 1.96
N LYS A 105 4.44 -17.44 1.48
CA LYS A 105 4.36 -17.97 0.10
C LYS A 105 4.49 -16.86 -0.95
N ARG A 106 3.82 -15.71 -0.75
CA ARG A 106 3.88 -14.61 -1.72
C ARG A 106 5.22 -13.88 -1.69
N ASP A 107 5.88 -13.83 -0.52
CA ASP A 107 7.22 -13.29 -0.38
C ASP A 107 8.26 -14.20 -1.02
N GLN A 108 8.18 -15.51 -0.76
CA GLN A 108 9.01 -16.52 -1.40
C GLN A 108 8.87 -16.46 -2.93
N LEU A 109 7.65 -16.32 -3.45
CA LEU A 109 7.43 -16.19 -4.89
C LEU A 109 8.09 -14.93 -5.47
N LEU A 110 7.99 -13.80 -4.78
CA LEU A 110 8.63 -12.55 -5.24
C LEU A 110 10.15 -12.66 -5.23
N ASP A 111 10.75 -13.20 -4.16
CA ASP A 111 12.20 -13.40 -4.05
C ASP A 111 12.72 -14.28 -5.21
N LEU A 112 12.03 -15.38 -5.51
CA LEU A 112 12.37 -16.25 -6.63
C LEU A 112 12.22 -15.54 -7.98
N ALA A 113 11.11 -14.83 -8.21
CA ALA A 113 10.85 -14.13 -9.46
C ALA A 113 11.86 -13.01 -9.71
N LEU A 114 12.25 -12.25 -8.68
CA LEU A 114 13.29 -11.23 -8.77
C LEU A 114 14.65 -11.86 -9.07
N ALA A 115 15.05 -12.90 -8.32
CA ALA A 115 16.32 -13.58 -8.54
C ALA A 115 16.45 -14.13 -9.97
N GLU A 116 15.40 -14.77 -10.48
CA GLU A 116 15.38 -15.28 -11.86
C GLU A 116 15.35 -14.16 -12.90
N SER A 117 14.62 -13.07 -12.67
CA SER A 117 14.61 -11.94 -13.60
C SER A 117 15.98 -11.26 -13.69
N ILE A 118 16.69 -11.17 -12.55
CA ILE A 118 18.04 -10.60 -12.46
C ILE A 118 19.09 -11.51 -13.09
N GLU A 119 19.01 -12.82 -12.84
CA GLU A 119 20.06 -13.76 -13.24
C GLU A 119 19.82 -14.36 -14.64
N GLY A 120 18.58 -14.71 -14.97
CA GLY A 120 18.15 -15.23 -16.27
C GLY A 120 18.67 -16.63 -16.64
N LYS A 121 19.06 -17.44 -15.65
CA LYS A 121 19.67 -18.78 -15.88
C LYS A 121 18.68 -19.93 -15.85
N GLY A 122 17.43 -19.71 -15.49
CA GLY A 122 16.38 -20.73 -15.44
C GLY A 122 16.38 -21.62 -14.21
N ARG A 123 17.37 -21.52 -13.30
CA ARG A 123 17.48 -22.45 -12.17
C ARG A 123 16.41 -22.26 -11.09
N PHE A 124 15.68 -21.14 -11.09
CA PHE A 124 14.59 -20.90 -10.16
C PHE A 124 13.22 -21.21 -10.77
N THR A 125 13.13 -21.50 -12.06
CA THR A 125 11.82 -21.53 -12.76
C THR A 125 10.89 -22.63 -12.27
N ASP A 126 11.42 -23.78 -11.84
CA ASP A 126 10.59 -24.86 -11.28
C ASP A 126 10.02 -24.48 -9.91
N ALA A 127 10.82 -23.81 -9.06
CA ALA A 127 10.34 -23.31 -7.78
C ALA A 127 9.27 -22.21 -7.97
N ILE A 128 9.48 -21.31 -8.92
CA ILE A 128 8.49 -20.27 -9.29
C ILE A 128 7.20 -20.92 -9.80
N LEU A 129 7.32 -21.93 -10.68
CA LEU A 129 6.17 -22.68 -11.20
C LEU A 129 5.36 -23.31 -10.06
N ASN A 130 6.02 -23.98 -9.12
CA ASN A 130 5.38 -24.56 -7.95
C ASN A 130 4.69 -23.50 -7.08
N GLY A 131 5.33 -22.34 -6.88
CA GLY A 131 4.75 -21.23 -6.12
C GLY A 131 3.50 -20.65 -6.77
N VAL A 132 3.56 -20.36 -8.07
CA VAL A 132 2.39 -19.90 -8.85
C VAL A 132 1.25 -20.91 -8.75
N TRP A 133 1.55 -22.20 -8.95
CA TRP A 133 0.54 -23.24 -8.94
C TRP A 133 -0.11 -23.39 -7.57
N SER A 134 0.72 -23.49 -6.52
CA SER A 134 0.28 -23.60 -5.13
C SER A 134 -0.61 -22.44 -4.69
N ILE A 135 -0.27 -21.19 -5.06
CA ILE A 135 -1.10 -20.02 -4.74
C ILE A 135 -2.41 -20.04 -5.53
N CYS A 136 -2.40 -20.43 -6.80
CA CYS A 136 -3.60 -20.52 -7.64
C CYS A 136 -4.60 -21.59 -7.16
N GLU A 137 -4.12 -22.62 -6.45
CA GLU A 137 -4.94 -23.70 -5.87
C GLU A 137 -5.57 -23.35 -4.51
N GLU A 138 -5.19 -22.24 -3.90
CA GLU A 138 -5.78 -21.82 -2.63
C GLU A 138 -7.26 -21.47 -2.77
N SER A 139 -8.10 -21.98 -1.86
CA SER A 139 -9.54 -21.70 -1.86
C SER A 139 -9.86 -20.22 -1.61
N PHE A 140 -8.96 -19.49 -0.94
CA PHE A 140 -9.10 -18.07 -0.67
C PHE A 140 -7.73 -17.38 -0.61
N TRP A 141 -7.61 -16.19 -1.21
CA TRP A 141 -6.37 -15.40 -1.22
C TRP A 141 -6.30 -14.34 -0.12
N GLY A 142 -7.41 -14.10 0.57
CA GLY A 142 -7.48 -13.19 1.69
C GLY A 142 -7.09 -13.84 3.01
N VAL A 143 -7.61 -13.31 4.10
CA VAL A 143 -7.34 -13.77 5.47
C VAL A 143 -8.63 -14.13 6.21
N PRO A 144 -8.59 -15.05 7.20
CA PRO A 144 -9.80 -15.63 7.78
C PRO A 144 -10.71 -14.58 8.45
N ALA A 145 -10.13 -13.54 9.02
CA ALA A 145 -10.86 -12.45 9.65
C ALA A 145 -11.72 -11.61 8.70
N HIS A 146 -11.49 -11.70 7.39
CA HIS A 146 -12.25 -10.95 6.39
C HIS A 146 -13.39 -11.79 5.78
N LEU A 147 -13.51 -13.08 6.13
CA LEU A 147 -14.54 -13.97 5.58
C LEU A 147 -15.96 -13.61 6.03
N SER A 148 -16.11 -12.81 7.09
CA SER A 148 -17.41 -12.25 7.50
C SER A 148 -18.09 -11.42 6.39
N ALA A 149 -17.36 -10.99 5.36
CA ALA A 149 -17.91 -10.31 4.19
C ALA A 149 -18.55 -11.28 3.15
N GLN A 150 -18.38 -12.60 3.32
CA GLN A 150 -19.13 -13.60 2.55
C GLN A 150 -20.51 -13.82 3.18
N ARG A 151 -21.48 -14.24 2.38
CA ARG A 151 -22.83 -14.56 2.85
C ARG A 151 -22.84 -15.72 3.86
N ALA A 152 -21.93 -16.67 3.70
CA ALA A 152 -21.74 -17.78 4.63
C ALA A 152 -21.15 -17.34 5.99
N GLY A 153 -20.58 -16.12 6.07
CA GLY A 153 -19.93 -15.60 7.26
C GLY A 153 -18.53 -16.18 7.51
N SER A 154 -18.01 -15.98 8.72
CA SER A 154 -16.69 -16.45 9.13
C SER A 154 -16.62 -17.99 9.20
N GLY A 155 -15.47 -18.58 8.83
CA GLY A 155 -15.26 -20.02 8.88
C GLY A 155 -14.32 -20.50 7.78
N LEU A 156 -14.75 -21.52 7.03
CA LEU A 156 -14.11 -21.90 5.77
C LEU A 156 -14.64 -21.03 4.63
N PRO A 157 -13.86 -20.80 3.57
CA PRO A 157 -14.22 -19.87 2.53
C PRO A 157 -15.24 -20.51 1.60
N ASP A 158 -16.32 -19.79 1.31
CA ASP A 158 -17.23 -20.12 0.22
C ASP A 158 -16.57 -19.73 -1.11
N VAL A 159 -16.19 -20.72 -1.92
CA VAL A 159 -15.47 -20.50 -3.18
C VAL A 159 -16.37 -19.96 -4.31
N ASP A 160 -17.68 -20.06 -4.14
CA ASP A 160 -18.69 -19.57 -5.07
C ASP A 160 -19.08 -18.12 -4.74
N ASP A 161 -18.97 -17.70 -3.46
CA ASP A 161 -19.19 -16.32 -3.01
C ASP A 161 -17.90 -15.52 -2.84
N ARG A 162 -17.18 -15.30 -3.94
CA ARG A 162 -15.86 -14.64 -3.90
C ARG A 162 -15.92 -13.17 -3.49
N ILE A 163 -15.04 -12.78 -2.56
CA ILE A 163 -14.83 -11.40 -2.11
C ILE A 163 -13.46 -10.87 -2.52
N VAL A 164 -13.38 -9.55 -2.71
CA VAL A 164 -12.10 -8.84 -2.83
C VAL A 164 -11.81 -8.15 -1.51
N ASP A 165 -10.75 -8.62 -0.84
CA ASP A 165 -10.18 -8.01 0.36
C ASP A 165 -8.76 -7.50 0.08
N LEU A 166 -8.11 -6.95 1.12
CA LEU A 166 -6.76 -6.40 1.06
C LEU A 166 -5.73 -7.38 0.47
N PHE A 167 -5.70 -8.61 0.99
CA PHE A 167 -4.63 -9.57 0.72
C PHE A 167 -4.93 -10.41 -0.52
N ALA A 168 -6.21 -10.56 -0.90
CA ALA A 168 -6.61 -11.11 -2.17
C ALA A 168 -6.20 -10.18 -3.32
N ALA A 169 -6.41 -8.87 -3.18
CA ALA A 169 -5.92 -7.89 -4.15
C ALA A 169 -4.39 -7.91 -4.22
N GLU A 170 -3.70 -7.93 -3.08
CA GLU A 170 -2.23 -8.00 -3.02
C GLU A 170 -1.69 -9.30 -3.65
N THR A 171 -2.36 -10.44 -3.46
CA THR A 171 -2.00 -11.71 -4.10
C THR A 171 -2.11 -11.60 -5.63
N ALA A 172 -3.14 -10.94 -6.16
CA ALA A 172 -3.23 -10.70 -7.59
C ALA A 172 -2.10 -9.82 -8.12
N ALA A 173 -1.69 -8.78 -7.38
CA ALA A 173 -0.52 -7.98 -7.73
C ALA A 173 0.78 -8.82 -7.70
N ALA A 174 0.95 -9.71 -6.73
CA ALA A 174 2.11 -10.62 -6.65
C ALA A 174 2.22 -11.54 -7.88
N LEU A 175 1.10 -12.16 -8.28
CA LEU A 175 1.05 -13.01 -9.47
C LEU A 175 1.25 -12.20 -10.76
N ALA A 176 0.71 -10.99 -10.83
CA ALA A 176 0.89 -10.08 -11.96
C ALA A 176 2.36 -9.66 -12.15
N LEU A 177 3.04 -9.32 -11.06
CA LEU A 177 4.47 -9.01 -11.07
C LEU A 177 5.31 -10.23 -11.43
N THR A 178 4.93 -11.42 -10.96
CA THR A 178 5.59 -12.67 -11.35
C THR A 178 5.46 -12.93 -12.85
N ASP A 179 4.26 -12.79 -13.43
CA ASP A 179 4.06 -12.91 -14.89
C ASP A 179 4.89 -11.87 -15.65
N TYR A 180 4.94 -10.63 -15.16
CA TYR A 180 5.70 -9.56 -15.77
C TYR A 180 7.22 -9.84 -15.80
N LEU A 181 7.77 -10.31 -14.67
CA LEU A 181 9.20 -10.49 -14.47
C LEU A 181 9.75 -11.74 -15.17
N VAL A 182 8.98 -12.84 -15.15
CA VAL A 182 9.46 -14.17 -15.56
C VAL A 182 8.45 -14.98 -16.38
N GLY A 183 7.32 -14.39 -16.79
CA GLY A 183 6.26 -15.11 -17.51
C GLY A 183 6.72 -15.70 -18.85
N ALA A 184 7.66 -15.06 -19.53
CA ALA A 184 8.24 -15.61 -20.77
C ALA A 184 9.01 -16.92 -20.52
N GLN A 185 9.74 -17.00 -19.41
CA GLN A 185 10.45 -18.20 -18.97
C GLN A 185 9.45 -19.30 -18.59
N LEU A 186 8.41 -18.97 -17.81
CA LEU A 186 7.37 -19.92 -17.41
C LEU A 186 6.57 -20.47 -18.59
N ALA A 187 6.31 -19.65 -19.62
CA ALA A 187 5.62 -20.09 -20.83
C ALA A 187 6.39 -21.16 -21.61
N ARG A 188 7.72 -21.22 -21.48
CA ARG A 188 8.55 -22.27 -22.07
C ARG A 188 8.43 -23.61 -21.33
N LEU A 189 8.17 -23.57 -20.01
CA LEU A 189 7.91 -24.77 -19.21
C LEU A 189 6.51 -25.33 -19.47
N SER A 190 5.51 -24.45 -19.49
CA SER A 190 4.14 -24.84 -19.82
C SER A 190 3.32 -23.66 -20.35
N PRO A 191 2.58 -23.85 -21.45
CA PRO A 191 1.70 -22.81 -21.99
C PRO A 191 0.51 -22.49 -21.08
N LEU A 192 0.27 -23.27 -20.03
CA LEU A 192 -0.90 -23.14 -19.14
C LEU A 192 -0.68 -22.22 -17.94
N VAL A 193 0.57 -21.83 -17.64
CA VAL A 193 0.89 -21.08 -16.41
C VAL A 193 0.35 -19.65 -16.47
N ARG A 194 0.67 -18.91 -17.53
CA ARG A 194 0.21 -17.52 -17.69
C ARG A 194 -1.32 -17.43 -17.82
N PRO A 195 -1.99 -18.31 -18.60
CA PRO A 195 -3.45 -18.40 -18.60
C PRO A 195 -4.04 -18.71 -17.23
N ARG A 196 -3.40 -19.56 -16.41
CA ARG A 196 -3.86 -19.85 -15.06
C ARG A 196 -3.78 -18.61 -14.18
N ILE A 197 -2.66 -17.88 -14.17
CA ILE A 197 -2.51 -16.61 -13.45
C ILE A 197 -3.65 -15.65 -13.82
N TYR A 198 -3.86 -15.39 -15.11
CA TYR A 198 -4.92 -14.49 -15.55
C TYR A 198 -6.31 -14.99 -15.13
N ARG A 199 -6.62 -16.28 -15.37
CA ARG A 199 -7.92 -16.86 -15.03
C ARG A 199 -8.22 -16.67 -13.55
N GLU A 200 -7.31 -17.06 -12.68
CA GLU A 200 -7.51 -16.98 -11.24
C GLU A 200 -7.64 -15.54 -10.74
N THR A 201 -6.84 -14.60 -11.26
CA THR A 201 -6.98 -13.18 -10.94
C THR A 201 -8.31 -12.61 -11.45
N ASN A 202 -8.71 -12.96 -12.66
CA ASN A 202 -9.98 -12.50 -13.25
C ASN A 202 -11.19 -13.00 -12.44
N GLU A 203 -11.15 -14.27 -12.06
CA GLU A 203 -12.18 -14.98 -11.33
C GLU A 203 -12.31 -14.53 -9.86
N ARG A 204 -11.20 -14.24 -9.18
CA ARG A 204 -11.19 -13.83 -7.77
C ARG A 204 -11.24 -12.33 -7.56
N ILE A 205 -10.75 -11.52 -8.50
CA ILE A 205 -10.59 -10.06 -8.31
C ILE A 205 -11.34 -9.26 -9.37
N PHE A 206 -11.02 -9.43 -10.67
CA PHE A 206 -11.54 -8.50 -11.68
C PHE A 206 -13.04 -8.59 -11.89
N LYS A 207 -13.64 -9.79 -11.79
CA LYS A 207 -15.09 -9.96 -11.85
C LYS A 207 -15.77 -9.51 -10.56
N PRO A 208 -15.37 -9.98 -9.35
CA PRO A 208 -16.11 -9.63 -8.14
C PRO A 208 -16.07 -8.15 -7.78
N ILE A 209 -14.94 -7.45 -7.99
CA ILE A 209 -14.81 -6.02 -7.64
C ILE A 209 -15.78 -5.10 -8.40
N GLN A 210 -16.34 -5.56 -9.54
CA GLN A 210 -17.34 -4.79 -10.31
C GLN A 210 -18.68 -4.67 -9.58
N GLN A 211 -18.96 -5.51 -8.59
CA GLN A 211 -20.14 -5.44 -7.72
C GLN A 211 -19.89 -4.42 -6.60
N SER A 212 -19.72 -3.16 -6.95
CA SER A 212 -19.24 -2.12 -6.03
C SER A 212 -20.12 -1.92 -4.79
N ASP A 213 -21.43 -2.17 -4.92
CA ASP A 213 -22.42 -2.08 -3.85
C ASP A 213 -22.18 -3.09 -2.71
N ARG A 214 -21.45 -4.18 -3.00
CA ARG A 214 -21.04 -5.19 -2.01
C ARG A 214 -19.98 -4.66 -1.03
N TYR A 215 -19.22 -3.63 -1.40
CA TYR A 215 -18.00 -3.25 -0.69
C TYR A 215 -18.13 -1.88 -0.01
N SER A 216 -18.01 -1.85 1.31
CA SER A 216 -18.04 -0.61 2.09
C SER A 216 -16.93 0.37 1.68
N TYR A 217 -15.75 -0.13 1.31
CA TYR A 217 -14.64 0.67 0.81
C TYR A 217 -14.88 1.27 -0.58
N LEU A 218 -15.97 0.93 -1.28
CA LEU A 218 -16.42 1.56 -2.54
C LEU A 218 -17.71 2.37 -2.36
N LYS A 219 -18.17 2.59 -1.12
CA LYS A 219 -19.40 3.32 -0.86
C LYS A 219 -19.21 4.83 -1.08
N ARG A 220 -19.79 5.34 -2.18
CA ARG A 220 -19.80 6.79 -2.46
C ARG A 220 -20.55 7.58 -1.39
N GLY A 221 -20.08 8.78 -1.09
CA GLY A 221 -20.67 9.67 -0.10
C GLY A 221 -20.42 9.25 1.36
N ALA A 222 -19.63 8.21 1.60
CA ALA A 222 -19.17 7.80 2.92
C ALA A 222 -17.66 7.99 3.05
N LYS A 223 -17.18 8.28 4.28
CA LYS A 223 -15.76 8.19 4.60
C LYS A 223 -15.36 6.71 4.57
N VAL A 224 -14.30 6.39 3.84
CA VAL A 224 -13.72 5.05 3.74
C VAL A 224 -12.34 5.05 4.36
N ASN A 225 -11.85 3.89 4.78
CA ASN A 225 -10.59 3.72 5.49
C ASN A 225 -9.48 3.22 4.54
N ASN A 226 -8.35 2.79 5.12
CA ASN A 226 -7.18 2.28 4.41
C ASN A 226 -7.49 1.16 3.40
N TRP A 227 -8.61 0.43 3.57
CA TRP A 227 -8.99 -0.63 2.63
C TRP A 227 -9.14 -0.15 1.20
N ASN A 228 -9.67 1.06 1.01
CA ASN A 228 -9.88 1.59 -0.33
C ASN A 228 -8.56 1.75 -1.09
N PRO A 229 -7.62 2.64 -0.69
CA PRO A 229 -6.42 2.87 -1.47
C PRO A 229 -5.54 1.62 -1.54
N TRP A 230 -5.53 0.77 -0.50
CA TRP A 230 -4.83 -0.51 -0.55
C TRP A 230 -5.32 -1.43 -1.68
N ILE A 231 -6.64 -1.65 -1.75
CA ILE A 231 -7.25 -2.54 -2.75
C ILE A 231 -7.15 -1.90 -4.14
N MET A 232 -7.40 -0.60 -4.27
CA MET A 232 -7.34 0.10 -5.56
C MET A 232 -5.95 0.02 -6.17
N THR A 233 -4.89 0.21 -5.39
CA THR A 233 -3.50 0.15 -5.89
C THR A 233 -3.13 -1.26 -6.36
N ASN A 234 -3.49 -2.30 -5.60
CA ASN A 234 -3.19 -3.68 -5.98
C ASN A 234 -4.04 -4.15 -7.17
N TRP A 235 -5.33 -3.77 -7.21
CA TRP A 235 -6.19 -4.02 -8.36
C TRP A 235 -5.69 -3.31 -9.61
N LEU A 236 -5.24 -2.05 -9.48
CA LEU A 236 -4.64 -1.29 -10.57
C LEU A 236 -3.35 -1.97 -11.09
N THR A 237 -2.48 -2.41 -10.18
CA THR A 237 -1.25 -3.14 -10.53
C THR A 237 -1.57 -4.38 -11.36
N ALA A 238 -2.48 -5.24 -10.87
CA ALA A 238 -2.89 -6.44 -11.57
C ALA A 238 -3.56 -6.13 -12.92
N THR A 239 -4.46 -5.14 -12.96
CA THR A 239 -5.13 -4.67 -14.18
C THR A 239 -4.13 -4.26 -15.24
N LEU A 240 -3.18 -3.39 -14.88
CA LEU A 240 -2.24 -2.81 -15.85
C LEU A 240 -1.27 -3.87 -16.41
N LEU A 241 -0.94 -4.91 -15.63
CA LEU A 241 0.02 -5.94 -16.00
C LEU A 241 -0.60 -7.19 -16.64
N LEU A 242 -1.85 -7.55 -16.30
CA LEU A 242 -2.45 -8.81 -16.71
C LEU A 242 -3.56 -8.68 -17.75
N GLU A 243 -4.40 -7.63 -17.72
CA GLU A 243 -5.59 -7.56 -18.58
C GLU A 243 -5.20 -7.41 -20.06
N PRO A 244 -5.47 -8.43 -20.91
CA PRO A 244 -5.08 -8.39 -22.32
C PRO A 244 -6.01 -7.50 -23.17
N ASP A 245 -7.27 -7.34 -22.80
CA ASP A 245 -8.21 -6.49 -23.54
C ASP A 245 -7.97 -5.02 -23.22
N ALA A 246 -7.58 -4.23 -24.23
CA ALA A 246 -7.21 -2.83 -24.04
C ALA A 246 -8.36 -1.96 -23.54
N ALA A 247 -9.59 -2.23 -23.98
CA ALA A 247 -10.77 -1.46 -23.57
C ALA A 247 -11.11 -1.77 -22.11
N ARG A 248 -11.17 -3.05 -21.74
CA ARG A 248 -11.42 -3.50 -20.37
C ARG A 248 -10.32 -3.04 -19.42
N ARG A 249 -9.05 -3.10 -19.85
CA ARG A 249 -7.90 -2.59 -19.09
C ARG A 249 -8.08 -1.11 -18.78
N SER A 250 -8.41 -0.28 -19.77
CA SER A 250 -8.68 1.14 -19.56
C SER A 250 -9.87 1.39 -18.64
N GLN A 251 -10.98 0.67 -18.83
CA GLN A 251 -12.16 0.79 -17.98
C GLN A 251 -11.86 0.46 -16.52
N MET A 252 -11.14 -0.64 -16.26
CA MET A 252 -10.74 -1.02 -14.90
C MET A 252 -9.73 -0.04 -14.30
N THR A 253 -8.80 0.52 -15.10
CA THR A 253 -7.91 1.59 -14.66
C THR A 253 -8.68 2.83 -14.22
N HIS A 254 -9.64 3.29 -15.03
CA HIS A 254 -10.48 4.43 -14.67
C HIS A 254 -11.39 4.12 -13.46
N ALA A 255 -11.89 2.88 -13.33
CA ALA A 255 -12.67 2.47 -12.16
C ALA A 255 -11.82 2.46 -10.87
N ALA A 256 -10.54 2.07 -10.93
CA ALA A 256 -9.63 2.20 -9.80
C ALA A 256 -9.40 3.67 -9.43
N MET A 257 -9.30 4.58 -10.41
CA MET A 257 -9.25 6.04 -10.16
C MET A 257 -10.51 6.55 -9.46
N GLN A 258 -11.69 6.08 -9.86
CA GLN A 258 -12.94 6.40 -9.18
C GLN A 258 -12.96 5.89 -7.73
N GLY A 259 -12.40 4.72 -7.47
CA GLY A 259 -12.24 4.20 -6.12
C GLY A 259 -11.34 5.09 -5.28
N LEU A 260 -10.18 5.50 -5.81
CA LEU A 260 -9.25 6.40 -5.12
C LEU A 260 -9.88 7.76 -4.81
N ASP A 261 -10.70 8.30 -5.72
CA ASP A 261 -11.45 9.53 -5.47
C ASP A 261 -12.38 9.40 -4.25
N ILE A 262 -12.97 8.22 -3.99
CA ILE A 262 -13.79 8.00 -2.78
C ILE A 262 -12.97 8.19 -1.51
N TYR A 263 -11.74 7.66 -1.45
CA TYR A 263 -10.85 7.88 -0.31
C TYR A 263 -10.43 9.35 -0.19
N LEU A 264 -9.99 9.97 -1.28
CA LEU A 264 -9.57 11.37 -1.30
C LEU A 264 -10.70 12.35 -0.92
N ASN A 265 -11.94 12.01 -1.24
CA ASN A 265 -13.12 12.78 -0.84
C ASN A 265 -13.40 12.71 0.67
N GLY A 266 -12.96 11.63 1.33
CA GLY A 266 -13.08 11.42 2.78
C GLY A 266 -12.04 12.18 3.62
N LEU A 267 -10.94 12.64 3.01
CA LEU A 267 -9.90 13.42 3.69
C LEU A 267 -10.35 14.88 3.90
N GLY A 268 -9.93 15.49 5.00
CA GLY A 268 -10.04 16.94 5.16
C GLY A 268 -9.00 17.70 4.34
N PRO A 269 -9.11 19.03 4.23
CA PRO A 269 -8.20 19.84 3.42
C PRO A 269 -6.73 19.77 3.89
N GLU A 270 -6.47 19.49 5.16
CA GLU A 270 -5.15 19.26 5.75
C GLU A 270 -4.59 17.86 5.50
N GLY A 271 -5.41 16.94 4.99
CA GLY A 271 -4.99 15.58 4.64
C GLY A 271 -4.62 14.73 5.86
N GLY A 272 -5.29 14.92 7.00
CA GLY A 272 -5.09 14.10 8.18
C GLY A 272 -5.45 12.63 7.94
N CYS A 273 -4.65 11.71 8.49
CA CYS A 273 -5.02 10.30 8.55
C CYS A 273 -5.60 10.02 9.93
N ASP A 274 -6.89 9.74 9.99
CA ASP A 274 -7.62 9.41 11.22
C ASP A 274 -7.21 8.04 11.78
N GLU A 275 -6.70 7.16 10.93
CA GLU A 275 -6.18 5.84 11.33
C GLU A 275 -4.75 5.89 11.92
N GLY A 276 -4.16 7.09 12.04
CA GLY A 276 -2.84 7.29 12.63
C GLY A 276 -1.65 7.07 11.67
N PRO A 277 -0.42 7.39 12.10
CA PRO A 277 0.76 7.34 11.24
C PRO A 277 1.20 5.93 10.82
N SER A 278 0.86 4.88 11.58
CA SER A 278 1.11 3.50 11.15
C SER A 278 0.26 3.16 9.91
N TYR A 279 -1.05 3.42 9.96
CA TYR A 279 -1.96 3.15 8.84
C TYR A 279 -1.79 4.13 7.68
N TRP A 280 -1.20 5.30 7.87
CA TRP A 280 -0.92 6.23 6.77
C TRP A 280 -0.17 5.56 5.60
N PHE A 281 0.76 4.63 5.87
CA PHE A 281 1.48 3.88 4.83
C PHE A 281 0.61 2.85 4.09
N ALA A 282 -0.46 2.38 4.74
CA ALA A 282 -1.51 1.52 4.19
C ALA A 282 -2.66 2.33 3.55
N ALA A 283 -2.66 3.65 3.72
CA ALA A 283 -3.69 4.56 3.25
C ALA A 283 -3.11 5.59 2.26
N GLY A 284 -2.73 6.79 2.72
CA GLY A 284 -2.14 7.84 1.87
C GLY A 284 -0.88 7.40 1.11
N GLY A 285 -0.05 6.53 1.68
CA GLY A 285 1.08 5.91 0.98
C GLY A 285 0.64 5.04 -0.20
N CYS A 286 -0.49 4.32 -0.08
CA CYS A 286 -1.04 3.52 -1.17
C CYS A 286 -1.63 4.38 -2.29
N VAL A 287 -2.18 5.56 -1.96
CA VAL A 287 -2.56 6.55 -2.98
C VAL A 287 -1.34 6.94 -3.80
N PHE A 288 -0.20 7.23 -3.16
CA PHE A 288 1.03 7.56 -3.89
C PHE A 288 1.47 6.43 -4.82
N ASP A 289 1.46 5.17 -4.37
CA ASP A 289 1.79 4.03 -5.23
C ASP A 289 0.88 3.97 -6.47
N ALA A 290 -0.44 4.20 -6.31
CA ALA A 290 -1.36 4.24 -7.44
C ALA A 290 -1.05 5.40 -8.40
N LEU A 291 -0.73 6.58 -7.86
CA LEU A 291 -0.34 7.72 -8.69
C LEU A 291 0.97 7.44 -9.46
N GLU A 292 1.97 6.79 -8.85
CA GLU A 292 3.19 6.38 -9.55
C GLU A 292 2.87 5.43 -10.72
N LEU A 293 1.96 4.46 -10.50
CA LEU A 293 1.52 3.53 -11.55
C LEU A 293 0.78 4.24 -12.68
N LEU A 294 -0.17 5.13 -12.36
CA LEU A 294 -0.93 5.90 -13.35
C LEU A 294 -0.02 6.82 -14.17
N HIS A 295 0.88 7.55 -13.50
CA HIS A 295 1.84 8.44 -14.15
C HIS A 295 2.76 7.63 -15.10
N SER A 296 3.32 6.51 -14.63
CA SER A 296 4.15 5.62 -15.46
C SER A 296 3.38 5.05 -16.65
N ALA A 297 2.18 4.51 -16.43
CA ALA A 297 1.36 3.86 -17.45
C ALA A 297 0.79 4.80 -18.50
N THR A 298 0.89 6.12 -18.30
CA THR A 298 0.31 7.14 -19.19
C THR A 298 1.33 8.15 -19.71
N ARG A 299 2.64 7.88 -19.55
CA ARG A 299 3.74 8.81 -19.89
C ARG A 299 3.55 10.19 -19.24
N GLY A 300 3.09 10.21 -17.99
CA GLY A 300 2.85 11.42 -17.21
C GLY A 300 1.59 12.20 -17.57
N LYS A 301 0.71 11.68 -18.45
CA LYS A 301 -0.54 12.37 -18.80
C LYS A 301 -1.53 12.41 -17.62
N VAL A 302 -1.61 11.34 -16.83
CA VAL A 302 -2.38 11.32 -15.57
C VAL A 302 -1.47 11.80 -14.45
N ASP A 303 -1.61 13.08 -14.08
CA ASP A 303 -0.82 13.75 -13.05
C ASP A 303 -1.71 14.67 -12.20
N VAL A 304 -1.68 14.44 -10.88
CA VAL A 304 -2.35 15.26 -9.86
C VAL A 304 -1.42 15.67 -8.71
N TYR A 305 -0.10 15.54 -8.85
CA TYR A 305 0.86 15.81 -7.78
C TYR A 305 0.91 17.29 -7.34
N ALA A 306 0.51 18.19 -8.24
CA ALA A 306 0.35 19.61 -7.93
C ALA A 306 -0.91 19.93 -7.09
N ASN A 307 -1.83 18.98 -6.91
CA ASN A 307 -3.04 19.20 -6.12
C ASN A 307 -2.67 19.41 -4.63
N PRO A 308 -3.18 20.47 -3.97
CA PRO A 308 -2.86 20.75 -2.57
C PRO A 308 -3.20 19.60 -1.61
N LEU A 309 -4.28 18.87 -1.85
CA LEU A 309 -4.68 17.76 -0.97
C LEU A 309 -3.64 16.63 -1.01
N ILE A 310 -3.08 16.31 -2.19
CA ILE A 310 -2.04 15.29 -2.32
C ILE A 310 -0.78 15.70 -1.54
N ARG A 311 -0.41 16.98 -1.59
CA ARG A 311 0.72 17.53 -0.82
C ARG A 311 0.47 17.51 0.68
N ASN A 312 -0.74 17.85 1.08
CA ASN A 312 -1.15 17.92 2.49
C ASN A 312 -1.22 16.51 3.11
N MET A 313 -1.85 15.57 2.42
CA MET A 313 -1.85 14.14 2.76
C MET A 313 -0.43 13.59 2.92
N ALA A 314 0.48 13.95 2.01
CA ALA A 314 1.88 13.54 2.08
C ALA A 314 2.59 14.10 3.32
N SER A 315 2.19 15.29 3.78
CA SER A 315 2.82 15.98 4.90
C SER A 315 2.51 15.38 6.27
N TYR A 316 1.43 14.60 6.38
CA TYR A 316 0.95 14.06 7.65
C TYR A 316 2.03 13.28 8.40
N VAL A 317 2.71 12.35 7.72
CA VAL A 317 3.64 11.40 8.36
C VAL A 317 4.80 12.08 9.09
N TYR A 318 5.45 13.09 8.48
CA TYR A 318 6.57 13.78 9.12
C TYR A 318 6.12 14.81 10.17
N LYS A 319 4.85 15.24 10.15
CA LYS A 319 4.25 16.10 11.17
C LYS A 319 3.87 15.33 12.45
N MET A 320 3.65 14.02 12.32
CA MET A 320 3.44 13.08 13.43
C MET A 320 4.73 12.48 14.01
N HIS A 321 5.89 12.83 13.44
CA HIS A 321 7.19 12.37 13.93
C HIS A 321 7.60 13.10 15.20
N ILE A 322 7.98 12.33 16.24
CA ILE A 322 8.40 12.84 17.55
C ILE A 322 9.91 12.99 17.59
N ASP A 323 10.63 11.86 17.66
CA ASP A 323 12.08 11.74 17.58
C ASP A 323 12.43 10.29 17.21
N GLN A 324 13.52 10.07 16.48
CA GLN A 324 13.96 8.73 16.08
C GLN A 324 12.80 7.89 15.53
N ASN A 325 12.59 6.66 15.99
CA ASN A 325 11.47 5.83 15.54
C ASN A 325 10.16 6.12 16.27
N PHE A 326 10.07 7.13 17.15
CA PHE A 326 8.83 7.47 17.85
C PHE A 326 7.92 8.39 17.02
N PHE A 327 6.65 8.04 17.02
CA PHE A 327 5.57 8.79 16.35
C PHE A 327 4.41 8.96 17.32
N VAL A 328 3.60 9.98 17.06
CA VAL A 328 2.29 10.13 17.70
C VAL A 328 1.49 8.85 17.44
N ASN A 329 0.94 8.24 18.49
CA ASN A 329 0.31 6.94 18.41
C ASN A 329 -1.18 6.97 18.79
N PHE A 330 -1.90 8.00 18.35
CA PHE A 330 -3.36 7.99 18.32
C PHE A 330 -3.87 6.96 17.29
N ALA A 331 -5.07 6.44 17.51
CA ALA A 331 -5.63 5.28 16.79
C ALA A 331 -4.76 4.01 16.96
N ASP A 332 -5.02 2.96 16.17
CA ASP A 332 -4.21 1.73 16.10
C ASP A 332 -2.84 2.01 15.44
N ALA A 333 -2.03 2.82 16.11
CA ALA A 333 -0.68 3.15 15.73
C ALA A 333 0.31 2.62 16.77
N ASP A 334 1.40 2.04 16.28
CA ASP A 334 2.52 1.65 17.13
C ASP A 334 3.23 2.90 17.67
N PRO A 335 3.67 2.91 18.93
CA PRO A 335 4.48 4.01 19.47
C PRO A 335 5.83 4.14 18.77
N THR A 336 6.25 3.09 18.04
CA THR A 336 7.46 3.11 17.25
C THR A 336 7.23 2.62 15.82
N LEU A 337 7.68 3.38 14.84
CA LEU A 337 7.54 3.06 13.42
C LEU A 337 8.88 3.25 12.70
N ARG A 338 9.28 2.25 11.91
CA ARG A 338 10.35 2.41 10.92
C ARG A 338 9.71 2.84 9.59
N SER A 339 9.88 4.12 9.26
CA SER A 339 9.31 4.70 8.04
C SER A 339 10.00 4.18 6.78
N ASP A 340 9.21 3.94 5.71
CA ASP A 340 9.73 3.62 4.38
C ASP A 340 10.40 4.85 3.74
N GLY A 341 11.69 5.04 4.04
CA GLY A 341 12.42 6.22 3.62
C GLY A 341 12.53 6.40 2.10
N LEU A 342 12.59 5.31 1.33
CA LEU A 342 12.73 5.35 -0.12
C LEU A 342 11.42 5.78 -0.79
N MET A 343 10.28 5.25 -0.33
CA MET A 343 8.97 5.69 -0.81
C MET A 343 8.73 7.16 -0.44
N LEU A 344 9.01 7.55 0.81
CA LEU A 344 8.85 8.94 1.25
C LEU A 344 9.75 9.90 0.44
N TYR A 345 10.98 9.50 0.14
CA TYR A 345 11.87 10.28 -0.71
C TYR A 345 11.25 10.50 -2.09
N ARG A 346 10.83 9.42 -2.78
CA ARG A 346 10.17 9.53 -4.09
C ARG A 346 8.94 10.42 -4.03
N PHE A 347 8.10 10.24 -3.01
CA PHE A 347 6.88 11.03 -2.86
C PHE A 347 7.21 12.52 -2.70
N GLY A 348 8.15 12.85 -1.81
CA GLY A 348 8.64 14.21 -1.61
C GLY A 348 9.19 14.85 -2.88
N ARG A 349 9.99 14.10 -3.65
CA ARG A 349 10.50 14.58 -4.95
C ARG A 349 9.37 14.87 -5.94
N GLN A 350 8.40 13.97 -6.05
CA GLN A 350 7.33 14.05 -7.02
C GLN A 350 6.38 15.23 -6.76
N ILE A 351 6.13 15.57 -5.50
CA ILE A 351 5.27 16.70 -5.13
C ILE A 351 6.02 18.02 -4.92
N GLY A 352 7.36 18.00 -4.98
CA GLY A 352 8.21 19.16 -4.68
C GLY A 352 8.23 19.54 -3.19
N ASN A 353 8.12 18.57 -2.28
CA ASN A 353 8.20 18.77 -0.83
C ASN A 353 9.57 18.34 -0.31
N ASP A 354 10.46 19.31 -0.12
CA ASP A 354 11.82 19.08 0.36
C ASP A 354 11.87 18.51 1.78
N THR A 355 10.94 18.87 2.66
CA THR A 355 10.85 18.32 4.01
C THR A 355 10.58 16.83 3.98
N LEU A 356 9.60 16.40 3.18
CA LEU A 356 9.28 14.98 3.00
C LEU A 356 10.43 14.22 2.35
N ALA A 357 11.08 14.81 1.34
CA ALA A 357 12.23 14.19 0.69
C ALA A 357 13.40 13.98 1.67
N ARG A 358 13.71 14.99 2.49
CA ARG A 358 14.76 14.90 3.54
C ARG A 358 14.40 13.93 4.64
N PHE A 359 13.12 13.90 5.06
CA PHE A 359 12.63 12.92 6.02
C PHE A 359 12.80 11.49 5.49
N GLY A 360 12.49 11.26 4.21
CA GLY A 360 12.73 9.98 3.55
C GLY A 360 14.22 9.60 3.51
N GLN A 361 15.10 10.54 3.18
CA GLN A 361 16.56 10.30 3.20
C GLN A 361 17.08 9.97 4.60
N TRP A 362 16.66 10.72 5.61
CA TRP A 362 17.00 10.47 7.00
C TRP A 362 16.53 9.08 7.44
N ALA A 363 15.27 8.73 7.15
CA ALA A 363 14.71 7.43 7.51
C ALA A 363 15.46 6.29 6.80
N TYR A 364 15.78 6.44 5.51
CA TYR A 364 16.56 5.46 4.76
C TYR A 364 17.98 5.31 5.31
N GLN A 365 18.67 6.41 5.64
CA GLN A 365 20.00 6.35 6.24
C GLN A 365 19.96 5.65 7.61
N ARG A 366 18.91 5.91 8.40
CA ARG A 366 18.79 5.39 9.77
C ARG A 366 18.36 3.92 9.82
N TYR A 367 17.43 3.51 8.96
CA TYR A 367 16.81 2.19 9.02
C TYR A 367 17.21 1.26 7.86
N GLY A 368 17.86 1.81 6.83
CA GLY A 368 18.20 1.09 5.61
C GLY A 368 16.97 0.77 4.76
N PHE A 369 17.17 -0.15 3.82
CA PHE A 369 16.10 -0.81 3.09
C PHE A 369 15.93 -2.21 3.65
N LEU A 370 14.67 -2.60 3.93
CA LEU A 370 14.35 -3.93 4.42
C LEU A 370 13.75 -4.75 3.29
N LEU A 371 14.29 -5.94 3.09
CA LEU A 371 13.91 -6.87 2.02
C LEU A 371 12.88 -7.92 2.45
N ASN A 372 12.52 -8.02 3.75
CA ASN A 372 11.53 -8.99 4.26
C ASN A 372 10.76 -8.49 5.50
N ILE A 373 9.48 -8.87 5.61
CA ILE A 373 8.63 -8.72 6.80
C ILE A 373 9.30 -9.32 8.05
N SER A 374 9.97 -10.47 7.91
CA SER A 374 10.63 -11.16 9.03
C SER A 374 11.75 -10.35 9.67
N ASP A 375 12.33 -9.40 8.94
CA ASP A 375 13.47 -8.61 9.41
C ASP A 375 13.01 -7.45 10.31
N SER A 376 11.73 -7.08 10.27
CA SER A 376 11.11 -6.19 11.26
C SER A 376 9.57 -6.14 11.12
N PRO A 377 8.78 -6.82 11.95
CA PRO A 377 7.30 -6.77 11.89
C PRO A 377 6.69 -5.38 12.15
N ARG A 378 7.52 -4.36 12.46
CA ARG A 378 7.12 -2.96 12.77
C ARG A 378 7.54 -1.93 11.72
N SER A 379 7.89 -2.35 10.49
CA SER A 379 8.23 -1.36 9.44
C SER A 379 7.07 -1.14 8.49
N ALA A 380 6.85 0.13 8.17
CA ALA A 380 5.94 0.54 7.13
C ALA A 380 6.42 0.05 5.76
N GLY A 381 5.50 -0.42 4.91
CA GLY A 381 5.77 -0.65 3.49
C GLY A 381 6.17 -2.07 3.07
N PHE A 382 6.03 -3.07 3.95
CA PHE A 382 6.28 -4.46 3.53
C PHE A 382 5.16 -5.10 2.72
N HIS A 383 3.93 -4.62 2.87
CA HIS A 383 2.88 -4.95 1.92
C HIS A 383 3.01 -4.04 0.69
N HIS A 384 2.47 -4.46 -0.45
CA HIS A 384 2.63 -3.80 -1.77
C HIS A 384 3.96 -4.08 -2.47
N ARG A 385 4.04 -5.22 -3.16
CA ARG A 385 5.24 -5.70 -3.86
C ARG A 385 5.75 -4.76 -4.94
N GLN A 386 4.85 -4.03 -5.60
CA GLN A 386 5.18 -2.95 -6.53
C GLN A 386 6.01 -1.83 -5.88
N ARG A 387 5.71 -1.48 -4.62
CA ARG A 387 6.46 -0.48 -3.84
C ARG A 387 7.84 -1.01 -3.49
N GLN A 388 7.95 -2.28 -3.11
CA GLN A 388 9.25 -2.92 -2.84
C GLN A 388 10.18 -2.88 -4.06
N ILE A 389 9.66 -3.20 -5.26
CA ILE A 389 10.44 -3.12 -6.50
C ILE A 389 10.84 -1.67 -6.80
N GLN A 390 9.95 -0.70 -6.62
CA GLN A 390 10.33 0.72 -6.79
C GLN A 390 11.38 1.17 -5.78
N ASN A 391 11.29 0.72 -4.53
CA ASN A 391 12.28 1.01 -3.50
C ASN A 391 13.66 0.47 -3.91
N LEU A 392 13.75 -0.77 -4.41
CA LEU A 392 14.99 -1.33 -4.96
C LEU A 392 15.61 -0.41 -6.03
N LEU A 393 14.80 0.04 -6.98
CA LEU A 393 15.25 0.93 -8.06
C LEU A 393 15.65 2.33 -7.55
N THR A 394 15.11 2.75 -6.41
CA THR A 394 15.39 4.05 -5.78
C THR A 394 16.73 4.06 -5.06
N ILE A 395 17.25 2.91 -4.61
CA ILE A 395 18.51 2.81 -3.86
C ILE A 395 19.67 3.46 -4.63
N GLY A 396 19.74 3.26 -5.95
CA GLY A 396 20.77 3.86 -6.80
C GLY A 396 20.54 5.34 -7.16
N GLN A 397 19.36 5.88 -6.84
CA GLN A 397 18.93 7.23 -7.23
C GLN A 397 18.88 8.20 -6.05
N ILE A 398 18.80 7.69 -4.83
CA ILE A 398 18.78 8.52 -3.62
C ILE A 398 20.20 9.06 -3.35
N PRO A 399 20.40 10.39 -3.31
CA PRO A 399 21.70 10.97 -3.07
C PRO A 399 22.12 10.80 -1.60
N ALA A 400 23.41 10.99 -1.34
CA ALA A 400 23.93 10.99 0.02
C ALA A 400 23.21 12.02 0.90
N TYR A 401 22.83 11.61 2.10
CA TYR A 401 22.20 12.49 3.08
C TYR A 401 23.25 13.45 3.63
N THR A 402 23.19 14.70 3.15
CA THR A 402 24.15 15.77 3.49
C THR A 402 23.48 16.91 4.25
N THR A 403 22.18 17.11 4.07
CA THR A 403 21.40 18.14 4.77
C THR A 403 20.44 17.46 5.72
N PRO A 404 20.52 17.75 7.04
CA PRO A 404 19.67 17.08 7.99
C PRO A 404 18.19 17.43 7.80
N PHE A 405 17.32 16.44 8.01
CA PHE A 405 15.91 16.67 8.30
C PHE A 405 15.81 17.56 9.54
N GLN A 406 14.89 18.52 9.49
CA GLN A 406 14.57 19.39 10.61
C GLN A 406 13.18 19.04 11.12
N GLU A 407 13.06 18.82 12.42
CA GLU A 407 11.81 18.41 13.02
C GLU A 407 10.75 19.51 12.94
N VAL A 408 9.49 19.12 12.74
CA VAL A 408 8.38 20.06 12.59
C VAL A 408 7.99 20.68 13.93
N GLN A 409 8.16 21.99 14.09
CA GLN A 409 7.88 22.69 15.35
C GLN A 409 6.43 22.58 15.83
N ASN A 410 5.46 22.65 14.92
CA ASN A 410 4.05 22.46 15.26
C ASN A 410 3.24 22.04 14.04
N ALA A 411 2.14 21.33 14.29
CA ALA A 411 1.14 21.00 13.29
C ALA A 411 -0.27 21.00 13.90
N TRP A 412 -1.24 21.34 13.06
CA TRP A 412 -2.66 21.25 13.37
C TRP A 412 -3.39 20.63 12.19
N PHE A 413 -4.17 19.58 12.45
CA PHE A 413 -5.04 18.92 11.47
C PHE A 413 -6.47 19.11 11.93
N SER A 414 -7.16 20.11 11.38
CA SER A 414 -8.50 20.48 11.85
C SER A 414 -9.56 19.41 11.57
N ASP A 415 -9.30 18.56 10.58
CA ASP A 415 -10.18 17.50 10.11
C ASP A 415 -10.21 16.26 11.00
N VAL A 416 -9.09 15.94 11.64
CA VAL A 416 -8.97 14.89 12.67
C VAL A 416 -8.76 15.45 14.07
N GLN A 417 -8.73 16.78 14.20
CA GLN A 417 -8.55 17.53 15.46
C GLN A 417 -7.31 17.10 16.26
N VAL A 418 -6.21 16.85 15.55
CA VAL A 418 -4.90 16.48 16.11
C VAL A 418 -3.97 17.69 16.11
N MET A 419 -3.33 17.94 17.25
CA MET A 419 -2.30 18.96 17.43
C MET A 419 -0.98 18.31 17.81
N THR A 420 0.12 18.83 17.26
CA THR A 420 1.48 18.55 17.72
C THR A 420 2.24 19.86 17.93
N ALA A 421 3.09 19.91 18.95
CA ALA A 421 3.97 21.04 19.21
C ALA A 421 5.28 20.59 19.86
N ARG A 422 6.39 21.22 19.46
CA ARG A 422 7.73 21.01 20.00
C ARG A 422 8.27 22.34 20.50
N SER A 423 8.91 22.32 21.67
CA SER A 423 9.65 23.47 22.19
C SER A 423 11.07 23.54 21.58
N ASP A 424 11.71 24.70 21.68
CA ASP A 424 13.11 24.89 21.25
C ASP A 424 14.11 23.95 21.95
N ARG A 425 13.74 23.39 23.12
CA ARG A 425 14.56 22.43 23.89
C ARG A 425 14.16 20.97 23.68
N GLY A 426 13.28 20.68 22.72
CA GLY A 426 12.91 19.33 22.32
C GLY A 426 11.69 18.73 23.02
N LEU A 427 11.15 19.34 24.09
CA LEU A 427 9.90 18.89 24.72
C LEU A 427 8.79 18.84 23.66
N TYR A 428 8.15 17.69 23.50
CA TYR A 428 7.12 17.46 22.49
C TYR A 428 5.79 17.13 23.16
N VAL A 429 4.72 17.76 22.68
CA VAL A 429 3.35 17.45 23.07
C VAL A 429 2.52 17.11 21.83
N ALA A 430 1.68 16.09 21.95
CA ALA A 430 0.59 15.84 21.01
C ALA A 430 -0.71 15.60 21.76
N THR A 431 -1.83 16.01 21.20
CA THR A 431 -3.16 15.75 21.75
C THR A 431 -4.17 15.67 20.61
N HIS A 432 -5.29 15.00 20.87
CA HIS A 432 -6.40 14.93 19.95
C HIS A 432 -7.72 15.23 20.66
N ALA A 433 -8.59 15.94 19.96
CA ALA A 433 -9.86 16.43 20.49
C ALA A 433 -11.07 16.03 19.64
N GLY A 434 -10.86 15.08 18.70
CA GLY A 434 -11.82 14.62 17.71
C GLY A 434 -13.02 13.90 18.28
N HIS A 435 -13.32 12.72 17.73
CA HIS A 435 -14.40 11.89 18.23
C HIS A 435 -14.03 10.41 18.11
N ASN A 436 -14.61 9.56 18.96
CA ASN A 436 -14.30 8.12 18.94
C ASN A 436 -14.86 7.35 17.73
N GLY A 437 -15.66 8.00 16.88
CA GLY A 437 -16.28 7.40 15.68
C GLY A 437 -15.39 7.33 14.43
N GLU A 438 -14.06 7.32 14.59
CA GLU A 438 -13.10 7.21 13.49
C GLU A 438 -12.65 5.76 13.25
N SER A 439 -12.08 5.47 12.08
CA SER A 439 -11.63 4.11 11.74
C SER A 439 -10.38 3.75 12.54
N HIS A 440 -10.31 2.52 13.07
CA HIS A 440 -9.22 2.03 13.93
C HIS A 440 -8.93 2.93 15.13
N ASN A 441 -9.91 3.70 15.59
CA ASN A 441 -9.69 4.65 16.68
C ASN A 441 -9.81 3.99 18.06
N HIS A 442 -9.13 4.57 19.04
CA HIS A 442 -9.33 4.25 20.45
C HIS A 442 -10.45 5.12 21.07
N ASN A 443 -10.81 4.85 22.33
CA ASN A 443 -11.74 5.69 23.09
C ASN A 443 -10.96 6.67 23.97
N ASP A 444 -10.22 7.58 23.35
CA ASP A 444 -9.13 8.34 23.96
C ASP A 444 -9.26 9.86 23.77
N VAL A 445 -10.39 10.40 23.30
CA VAL A 445 -10.57 11.85 23.09
C VAL A 445 -10.20 12.65 24.34
N GLY A 446 -9.30 13.63 24.17
CA GLY A 446 -8.75 14.43 25.25
C GLY A 446 -7.42 13.92 25.82
N ASP A 447 -6.97 12.74 25.38
CA ASP A 447 -5.65 12.21 25.73
C ASP A 447 -4.53 13.08 25.14
N PHE A 448 -3.37 13.00 25.77
CA PHE A 448 -2.16 13.68 25.33
C PHE A 448 -0.93 12.82 25.53
N ILE A 449 0.09 13.16 24.76
CA ILE A 449 1.41 12.53 24.74
C ILE A 449 2.43 13.61 25.11
N LEU A 450 3.42 13.26 25.94
CA LEU A 450 4.55 14.12 26.29
C LEU A 450 5.87 13.34 26.12
N TYR A 451 6.84 13.90 25.39
CA TYR A 451 8.18 13.34 25.19
C TYR A 451 9.28 14.34 25.50
#